data_AF-A0A935S6L9-F1
#
_entry.id   AF-A0A935S6L9-F1
#
_cell.length_a   1.000
_cell.length_b   1.000
_cell.length_c   1.000
_cell.angle_alpha   90.00
_cell.angle_beta   90.00
_cell.angle_gamma   90.00
#
_symmetry.space_group_name_H-M   'P 1'
#
loop_
_entity.id
_entity.type
_entity.pdbx_description
1 polymer ?
#
loop_
_entity_poly.entity_id
_entity_poly.type
_entity_poly.pdbx_seq_one_letter_code
_entity_poly.pdbx_strand_id
1 'polypeptide(L)'
;MAKSIILLLKKYFSNTFKRQGFELVQIMLKVHPSSPESNALYADYLVMDSLYSDAIKHYRISALKDKSDYRTWEKLLDCNSLLSRSDSLEKFSYEAMELFPSQPMVYYYNGLANLQLRNYKKSC
;
A
#
# COMPACT_ATOMS: atom_id res chain seq x y z
N MET A 1 30.44 9.72 -22.57
CA MET A 1 29.32 10.32 -23.33
C MET A 1 28.17 9.32 -23.60
N ALA A 2 28.43 8.11 -24.12
CA ALA A 2 27.37 7.12 -24.43
C ALA A 2 26.57 6.56 -23.23
N LYS A 3 27.21 6.30 -22.08
CA LYS A 3 26.52 5.79 -20.87
C LYS A 3 25.43 6.75 -20.36
N SER A 4 25.68 8.05 -20.39
CA SER A 4 24.72 9.06 -19.94
C SER A 4 23.49 9.14 -20.85
N ILE A 5 23.68 8.97 -22.16
CA ILE A 5 22.58 8.92 -23.14
C ILE A 5 21.72 7.67 -22.93
N ILE A 6 22.33 6.50 -22.72
CA ILE A 6 21.60 5.25 -22.42
C ILE A 6 20.78 5.39 -21.13
N LEU A 7 21.36 6.01 -20.09
CA LEU A 7 20.65 6.26 -18.84
C LEU A 7 19.46 7.22 -19.05
N LEU A 8 19.64 8.28 -19.83
CA LEU A 8 18.58 9.23 -20.17
C LEU A 8 17.48 8.58 -20.99
N LEU A 9 17.82 7.74 -21.98
CA LEU A 9 16.83 6.98 -22.75
C LEU A 9 16.06 6.01 -21.86
N LYS A 10 16.75 5.22 -21.01
CA LYS A 10 16.11 4.33 -20.05
C LYS A 10 15.16 5.11 -19.11
N LYS A 11 15.61 6.26 -18.61
CA LYS A 11 14.79 7.14 -17.76
C LYS A 11 13.59 7.71 -18.51
N TYR A 12 13.79 8.14 -19.76
CA TYR A 12 12.73 8.68 -20.62
C TYR A 12 11.68 7.62 -20.93
N PHE A 13 12.10 6.44 -21.41
CA PHE A 13 11.18 5.33 -21.67
C PHE A 13 10.46 4.89 -20.39
N SER A 14 11.19 4.72 -19.27
CA SER A 14 10.60 4.39 -17.98
C SER A 14 9.55 5.41 -17.53
N ASN A 15 9.83 6.71 -17.67
CA ASN A 15 8.89 7.78 -17.35
C ASN A 15 7.67 7.76 -18.27
N THR A 16 7.84 7.52 -19.57
CA THR A 16 6.74 7.41 -20.53
C THR A 16 5.84 6.23 -20.21
N PHE A 17 6.41 5.05 -19.95
CA PHE A 17 5.64 3.87 -19.56
C PHE A 17 4.94 4.07 -18.20
N LYS A 18 5.59 4.71 -17.23
CA LYS A 18 4.98 5.07 -15.95
C LYS A 18 3.77 5.98 -16.16
N ARG A 19 3.88 6.99 -17.04
CA ARG A 19 2.77 7.91 -17.34
C ARG A 19 1.60 7.19 -18.01
N GLN A 20 1.86 6.42 -19.06
CA GLN A 20 0.82 5.65 -19.76
C GLN A 20 0.14 4.64 -18.83
N GLY A 21 0.94 3.96 -18.01
CA GLY A 21 0.43 3.05 -16.99
C GLY A 21 -0.48 3.76 -15.99
N PHE A 22 -0.09 4.95 -15.52
CA PHE A 22 -0.93 5.74 -14.61
C PHE A 22 -2.25 6.16 -15.26
N GLU A 23 -2.22 6.65 -16.52
CA GLU A 23 -3.42 7.02 -17.27
C GLU A 23 -4.38 5.83 -17.42
N LEU A 24 -3.88 4.64 -17.74
CA LEU A 24 -4.69 3.42 -17.84
C LEU A 24 -5.32 3.03 -16.51
N VAL A 25 -4.57 3.13 -15.41
CA VAL A 25 -5.09 2.80 -14.07
C VAL A 25 -6.15 3.80 -13.62
N GLN A 26 -6.00 5.08 -13.95
CA GLN A 26 -7.04 6.09 -13.71
C GLN A 26 -8.32 5.78 -14.49
N ILE A 27 -8.22 5.33 -15.75
CA ILE A 27 -9.38 4.88 -16.53
C ILE A 27 -10.02 3.66 -15.86
N MET A 28 -9.22 2.67 -15.46
CA MET A 28 -9.72 1.45 -14.80
C MET A 28 -10.49 1.80 -13.52
N LEU A 29 -9.94 2.68 -12.68
CA LEU A 29 -10.60 3.16 -11.47
C LEU A 29 -11.88 3.96 -11.78
N LYS A 30 -11.89 4.76 -12.84
CA LYS A 30 -13.09 5.51 -13.26
C LYS A 30 -14.23 4.59 -13.72
N VAL A 31 -13.90 3.53 -14.45
CA VAL A 31 -14.87 2.56 -14.97
C VAL A 31 -15.32 1.57 -13.88
N HIS A 32 -14.40 1.17 -12.99
CA HIS A 32 -14.65 0.20 -11.92
C HIS A 32 -14.23 0.74 -10.54
N PRO A 33 -14.90 1.79 -10.01
CA PRO A 33 -14.47 2.49 -8.80
C PRO A 33 -14.44 1.63 -7.54
N SER A 34 -15.20 0.53 -7.51
CA SER A 34 -15.27 -0.38 -6.37
C SER A 34 -14.52 -1.70 -6.54
N SER A 35 -13.80 -1.88 -7.66
CA SER A 35 -12.98 -3.09 -7.87
C SER A 35 -11.80 -3.07 -6.90
N PRO A 36 -11.54 -4.18 -6.17
CA PRO A 36 -10.31 -4.33 -5.39
C PRO A 36 -9.06 -4.09 -6.25
N GLU A 37 -9.00 -4.73 -7.41
CA GLU A 37 -7.85 -4.71 -8.32
C GLU A 37 -7.55 -3.29 -8.82
N SER A 38 -8.59 -2.55 -9.24
CA SER A 38 -8.42 -1.15 -9.66
C SER A 38 -7.89 -0.26 -8.55
N ASN A 39 -8.38 -0.44 -7.33
CA ASN A 39 -7.94 0.35 -6.18
C ASN A 39 -6.52 0.00 -5.72
N ALA A 40 -6.19 -1.30 -5.64
CA ALA A 40 -4.84 -1.74 -5.29
C ALA A 40 -3.81 -1.26 -6.32
N LEU A 41 -4.12 -1.38 -7.61
CA LEU A 41 -3.22 -0.94 -8.67
C LEU A 41 -3.05 0.59 -8.68
N TYR A 42 -4.12 1.36 -8.44
CA TYR A 42 -4.00 2.81 -8.31
C TYR A 42 -3.16 3.22 -7.09
N ALA A 43 -3.34 2.52 -5.96
CA ALA A 43 -2.53 2.74 -4.78
C ALA A 43 -1.04 2.43 -5.00
N ASP A 44 -0.70 1.39 -5.78
CA ASP A 44 0.68 1.08 -6.17
C ASP A 44 1.36 2.25 -6.89
N TYR A 45 0.65 2.91 -7.82
CA TYR A 45 1.18 4.09 -8.50
C TYR A 45 1.33 5.29 -7.56
N LEU A 46 0.37 5.50 -6.65
CA LEU A 46 0.48 6.55 -5.62
C LEU A 46 1.70 6.33 -4.72
N VAL A 47 2.01 5.08 -4.35
CA VAL A 47 3.21 4.72 -3.59
C VAL A 47 4.49 5.06 -4.38
N MET A 48 4.53 4.81 -5.69
CA MET A 48 5.68 5.18 -6.53
C MET A 48 5.98 6.69 -6.55
N ASP A 49 4.97 7.52 -6.24
CA ASP A 49 5.09 8.98 -6.11
C ASP A 49 5.12 9.44 -4.64
N SER A 50 5.31 8.50 -3.70
CA SER A 50 5.33 8.75 -2.25
C SER A 50 4.06 9.41 -1.70
N LEU A 51 2.93 9.29 -2.41
CA LEU A 51 1.62 9.78 -2.00
C LEU A 51 0.92 8.77 -1.07
N TYR A 52 1.60 8.40 0.02
CA TYR A 52 1.17 7.33 0.93
C TYR A 52 -0.21 7.58 1.56
N SER A 53 -0.54 8.83 1.86
CA SER A 53 -1.83 9.18 2.47
C SER A 53 -3.01 8.85 1.55
N ASP A 54 -2.86 9.07 0.25
CA ASP A 54 -3.87 8.74 -0.75
C ASP A 54 -3.83 7.25 -1.09
N ALA A 55 -2.65 6.64 -1.16
CA ALA A 55 -2.51 5.21 -1.34
C ALA A 55 -3.28 4.42 -0.26
N ILE A 56 -3.19 4.83 1.02
CA ILE A 56 -3.94 4.23 2.13
C ILE A 56 -5.45 4.22 1.87
N LYS A 57 -6.01 5.29 1.30
CA LYS A 57 -7.46 5.36 1.02
C LYS A 57 -7.87 4.25 0.05
N HIS A 58 -7.07 4.01 -0.99
CA HIS A 58 -7.33 3.02 -2.03
C HIS A 58 -6.98 1.59 -1.58
N TYR A 59 -5.85 1.37 -0.93
CA TYR A 59 -5.55 0.06 -0.33
C TYR A 59 -6.61 -0.35 0.67
N ARG A 60 -7.15 0.57 1.47
CA ARG A 60 -8.24 0.27 2.40
C ARG A 60 -9.52 -0.17 1.66
N ILE A 61 -9.87 0.48 0.55
CA ILE A 61 -11.01 0.06 -0.27
C ILE A 61 -10.79 -1.37 -0.79
N SER A 62 -9.59 -1.64 -1.33
CA SER A 62 -9.25 -2.96 -1.86
C SER A 62 -9.27 -4.03 -0.77
N ALA A 63 -8.54 -3.82 0.33
CA ALA A 63 -8.41 -4.78 1.44
C ALA A 63 -9.76 -5.16 2.07
N LEU A 64 -10.68 -4.22 2.18
CA LEU A 64 -12.01 -4.47 2.75
C LEU A 64 -12.97 -5.14 1.75
N LYS A 65 -12.72 -5.01 0.44
CA LYS A 65 -13.51 -5.66 -0.62
C LYS A 65 -13.03 -7.07 -0.91
N ASP A 66 -11.72 -7.29 -0.93
CA ASP A 66 -11.09 -8.60 -1.02
C ASP A 66 -10.25 -8.86 0.23
N LYS A 67 -10.86 -9.55 1.19
CA LYS A 67 -10.21 -9.90 2.46
C LYS A 67 -9.25 -11.08 2.34
N SER A 68 -9.10 -11.68 1.16
CA SER A 68 -8.20 -12.81 0.94
C SER A 68 -6.82 -12.38 0.42
N ASP A 69 -6.69 -11.17 -0.11
CA ASP A 69 -5.43 -10.66 -0.66
C ASP A 69 -4.51 -10.08 0.43
N TYR A 70 -3.71 -10.95 1.04
CA TYR A 70 -2.70 -10.56 2.03
C TYR A 70 -1.77 -9.43 1.53
N ARG A 71 -1.43 -9.39 0.24
CA ARG A 71 -0.48 -8.39 -0.29
C ARG A 71 -1.04 -6.97 -0.20
N THR A 72 -2.34 -6.81 -0.45
CA THR A 72 -3.01 -5.51 -0.28
C THR A 72 -3.08 -5.10 1.19
N TRP A 73 -3.33 -6.05 2.10
CA TRP A 73 -3.29 -5.79 3.55
C TRP A 73 -1.90 -5.38 4.01
N GLU A 74 -0.85 -6.10 3.62
CA GLU A 74 0.53 -5.77 3.96
C GLU A 74 0.90 -4.35 3.49
N LYS A 75 0.60 -4.01 2.23
CA LYS A 75 0.84 -2.64 1.70
C LYS A 75 0.06 -1.56 2.46
N LEU A 76 -1.16 -1.85 2.91
CA LEU A 76 -1.94 -0.94 3.76
C LEU A 76 -1.22 -0.72 5.10
N LEU A 77 -0.72 -1.78 5.73
CA LEU A 77 0.02 -1.68 7.00
C LEU A 77 1.34 -0.94 6.81
N ASP A 78 2.11 -1.27 5.77
CA ASP A 78 3.36 -0.60 5.40
C ASP A 78 3.15 0.91 5.28
N CYS A 79 2.14 1.35 4.53
CA CYS A 79 1.87 2.77 4.34
C CYS A 79 1.44 3.47 5.64
N ASN A 80 0.63 2.81 6.49
CA ASN A 80 0.25 3.37 7.78
C ASN A 80 1.45 3.48 8.73
N SER A 81 2.35 2.49 8.71
CA SER A 81 3.61 2.50 9.45
C SER A 81 4.54 3.63 8.99
N LEU A 82 4.72 3.79 7.67
CA LEU A 82 5.53 4.88 7.08
C LEU A 82 5.06 6.27 7.49
N LEU A 83 3.75 6.45 7.68
CA LEU A 83 3.15 7.72 8.11
C LEU A 83 2.96 7.81 9.64
N SER A 84 3.46 6.84 10.42
CA SER A 84 3.27 6.77 11.87
C SER A 84 1.82 6.89 12.31
N ARG A 85 0.88 6.33 11.53
CA ARG A 85 -0.57 6.32 11.84
C ARG A 85 -0.90 5.16 12.78
N SER A 86 -0.39 5.23 14.01
CA SER A 86 -0.43 4.11 14.96
C SER A 86 -1.85 3.60 15.24
N ASP A 87 -2.86 4.47 15.34
CA ASP A 87 -4.26 4.03 15.54
C ASP A 87 -4.79 3.18 14.37
N SER A 88 -4.52 3.62 13.14
CA SER A 88 -4.93 2.87 11.94
C SER A 88 -4.10 1.61 11.77
N LEU A 89 -2.81 1.67 12.07
CA LEU A 89 -1.91 0.53 12.02
C LEU A 89 -2.35 -0.55 13.01
N GLU A 90 -2.69 -0.20 14.27
CA GLU A 90 -3.20 -1.14 15.27
C GLU A 90 -4.49 -1.80 14.79
N LYS A 91 -5.46 -1.00 14.36
CA LYS A 91 -6.75 -1.51 13.88
C LYS A 91 -6.60 -2.50 12.72
N PHE A 92 -5.89 -2.10 11.66
CA PHE A 92 -5.80 -2.93 10.46
C PHE A 92 -4.89 -4.13 10.65
N SER A 93 -3.83 -4.02 11.47
CA SER A 93 -2.98 -5.17 11.77
C SER A 93 -3.71 -6.19 12.64
N TYR A 94 -4.57 -5.75 13.56
CA TYR A 94 -5.41 -6.65 14.35
C TYR A 94 -6.40 -7.43 13.47
N GLU A 95 -7.10 -6.76 12.54
CA GLU A 95 -7.97 -7.45 11.58
C GLU A 95 -7.16 -8.39 10.67
N ALA A 96 -5.96 -7.99 10.23
CA ALA A 96 -5.09 -8.81 9.42
C ALA A 96 -4.55 -10.05 10.17
N MET A 97 -4.38 -10.00 11.50
CA MET A 97 -4.02 -11.17 12.32
C MET A 97 -5.11 -12.25 12.27
N GLU A 98 -6.39 -11.86 12.27
CA GLU A 98 -7.51 -12.80 12.16
C GLU A 98 -7.60 -13.42 10.76
N LEU A 99 -7.37 -12.62 9.72
CA LEU A 99 -7.43 -13.05 8.32
C LEU A 99 -6.20 -13.88 7.90
N PHE A 100 -5.03 -13.55 8.42
CA PHE A 100 -3.73 -14.10 8.00
C PHE A 100 -2.86 -14.54 9.18
N PRO A 101 -3.34 -15.47 10.02
CA PRO A 101 -2.67 -15.84 11.28
C PRO A 101 -1.30 -16.49 11.09
N SER A 102 -0.95 -16.95 9.88
CA SER A 102 0.36 -17.51 9.56
C SER A 102 1.38 -16.46 9.11
N GLN A 103 0.99 -15.20 8.92
CA GLN A 103 1.87 -14.16 8.39
C GLN A 103 2.53 -13.38 9.54
N PRO A 104 3.86 -13.41 9.71
CA PRO A 104 4.50 -12.78 10.86
C PRO A 104 4.40 -11.24 10.86
N MET A 105 4.35 -10.61 9.68
CA MET A 105 4.36 -9.15 9.57
C MET A 105 3.11 -8.50 10.16
N VAL A 106 1.96 -9.18 10.19
CA VAL A 106 0.74 -8.62 10.81
C VAL A 106 0.91 -8.45 12.32
N TYR A 107 1.59 -9.39 12.98
CA TYR A 107 1.94 -9.30 14.41
C TYR A 107 2.99 -8.23 14.67
N TYR A 108 4.02 -8.15 13.81
CA TYR A 108 5.04 -7.10 13.89
C TYR A 108 4.41 -5.70 13.84
N TYR A 109 3.52 -5.45 12.88
CA TYR A 109 2.85 -4.17 12.75
C TYR A 109 1.93 -3.85 13.93
N ASN A 110 1.22 -4.85 14.46
CA ASN A 110 0.37 -4.66 15.63
C ASN A 110 1.19 -4.33 16.89
N GLY A 111 2.30 -5.04 17.11
CA GLY A 111 3.23 -4.77 18.20
C GLY A 111 3.85 -3.37 18.10
N LEU A 112 4.30 -2.99 16.89
CA LEU A 112 4.84 -1.65 16.63
C LEU A 112 3.80 -0.56 16.92
N ALA A 113 2.57 -0.73 16.46
CA ALA A 113 1.49 0.22 16.71
C ALA A 113 1.18 0.35 18.20
N ASN A 114 1.06 -0.76 18.92
CA ASN A 114 0.79 -0.76 20.36
C ASN A 114 1.94 -0.17 21.18
N LEU A 115 3.19 -0.39 20.77
CA LEU A 115 4.35 0.25 21.39
C LEU A 115 4.27 1.78 21.26
N GLN A 116 3.96 2.29 20.06
CA GLN A 116 3.81 3.72 19.80
C GLN A 116 2.63 4.33 20.57
N LEU A 117 1.52 3.59 20.70
CA LEU A 117 0.34 3.99 21.49
C LEU A 117 0.52 3.86 23.01
N ARG A 118 1.66 3.33 23.47
CA ARG A 118 1.92 3.00 24.89
C ARG A 118 0.96 1.95 25.48
N ASN A 119 0.41 1.11 24.61
CA ASN A 119 -0.45 -0.02 24.97
C ASN A 119 0.40 -1.27 25.27
N TYR A 120 1.27 -1.18 26.28
CA TYR A 120 2.30 -2.20 26.54
C TYR A 120 1.77 -3.61 26.85
N LYS A 121 0.50 -3.74 27.26
CA LYS A 121 -0.13 -5.05 27.50
C LYS A 121 -0.45 -5.83 26.21
N LYS A 122 -0.54 -5.14 25.07
CA LYS A 122 -0.83 -5.72 23.75
C LYS A 122 0.42 -5.86 22.87
N SER A 123 1.58 -5.37 23.32
CA SER A 123 2.80 -5.30 22.49
C SER A 123 3.69 -6.54 22.55
N CYS A 124 3.29 -7.59 23.28
CA CYS A 124 4.07 -8.81 23.50
C CYS A 124 3.39 -10.03 22.89
#